data_AF-D6RQX0-F1
#
_entry.id   AF-D6RQX0-F1
#
_cell.length_a   1.000
_cell.length_b   1.000
_cell.length_c   1.000
_cell.angle_alpha   90.00
_cell.angle_beta   90.00
_cell.angle_gamma   90.00
#
_symmetry.space_group_name_H-M   'P 1'
#
loop_
_entity.id
_entity.type
_entity.pdbx_description
1 polymer ?
#
loop_
_entity_poly.entity_id
_entity_poly.type
_entity_poly.pdbx_seq_one_letter_code
_entity_poly.pdbx_strand_id
1 'polypeptide(L)' 'MVWQALLSLGLLFANPAQALLRLPCSQLVTERFDPLVTPGEVSSHVHQIVGGNA' A
#
# COMPACT_ATOMS: atom_id res chain seq x y z
N MET A 1 33.38 21.60 -19.22
CA MET A 1 34.07 20.34 -18.83
C MET A 1 33.68 19.85 -17.44
N VAL A 2 34.14 20.43 -16.32
CA VAL A 2 33.84 19.93 -14.95
C VAL A 2 32.34 19.64 -14.72
N TRP A 3 31.46 20.58 -15.05
CA TRP A 3 30.00 20.40 -14.95
C TRP A 3 29.45 19.21 -15.74
N GLN A 4 30.04 18.88 -16.90
CA GLN A 4 29.62 17.72 -17.71
C GLN A 4 30.08 16.41 -17.05
N ALA A 5 31.29 16.38 -16.47
CA ALA A 5 31.80 15.24 -15.74
C ALA A 5 30.99 14.95 -14.45
N LEU A 6 30.56 16.01 -13.74
CA LEU A 6 29.68 15.89 -12.58
C LEU A 6 28.29 15.34 -12.96
N LEU A 7 27.71 15.82 -14.07
CA LEU A 7 26.44 15.31 -14.60
C LEU A 7 26.54 13.84 -15.04
N SER A 8 27.59 13.46 -15.76
CA SER A 8 27.79 12.05 -16.17
C SER A 8 28.02 11.12 -14.96
N LEU A 9 28.72 11.60 -13.93
CA LEU A 9 28.93 10.82 -12.70
C LEU A 9 27.62 10.65 -11.92
N GLY A 10 26.82 11.71 -11.78
CA GLY A 10 25.52 11.65 -11.10
C GLY A 10 24.55 10.66 -11.75
N LEU A 11 24.52 10.57 -13.09
CA LEU A 11 23.69 9.61 -13.82
C LEU A 11 24.11 8.15 -13.61
N LEU A 12 25.40 7.87 -13.37
CA LEU A 12 25.89 6.51 -13.10
C LEU A 12 25.50 5.98 -11.71
N PHE A 13 25.19 6.86 -10.76
CA PHE A 13 24.74 6.51 -9.40
C PHE A 13 23.25 6.77 -9.16
N ALA A 14 22.47 7.04 -10.22
CA ALA A 14 21.03 7.27 -10.15
C ALA A 14 20.25 5.95 -9.95
N ASN A 15 20.17 5.49 -8.69
CA ASN A 15 19.43 4.29 -8.32
C ASN A 15 17.91 4.48 -8.54
N PRO A 16 17.21 3.62 -9.31
CA PRO A 16 15.77 3.75 -9.55
C PRO A 16 14.96 3.49 -8.27
N ALA A 17 14.41 4.56 -7.67
CA ALA A 17 13.60 4.48 -6.46
C ALA A 17 12.21 3.85 -6.72
N GLN A 18 12.02 2.61 -6.30
CA GLN A 18 10.77 1.83 -6.47
C GLN A 18 9.69 2.17 -5.41
N ALA A 19 9.46 3.47 -5.18
CA ALA A 19 8.61 3.99 -4.09
C ALA A 19 7.10 3.99 -4.43
N LEU A 20 6.54 2.85 -4.85
CA LEU A 20 5.15 2.74 -5.33
C LEU A 20 4.23 2.13 -4.27
N LEU A 21 3.74 2.96 -3.34
CA LEU A 21 2.73 2.57 -2.35
C LEU A 21 1.33 2.47 -2.99
N ARG A 22 0.85 1.25 -3.23
CA ARG A 22 -0.53 1.01 -3.72
C ARG A 22 -1.52 1.04 -2.56
N LEU A 23 -2.01 2.23 -2.22
CA LEU A 23 -3.24 2.37 -1.46
C LEU A 23 -4.43 1.97 -2.36
N PRO A 24 -5.30 1.03 -1.96
CA PRO A 24 -6.56 0.80 -2.67
C PRO A 24 -7.45 2.04 -2.60
N CYS A 25 -8.09 2.42 -3.71
CA CYS A 25 -9.24 3.32 -3.66
C CYS A 25 -10.36 2.64 -2.87
N SER A 26 -11.05 3.41 -2.03
CA SER A 26 -11.49 2.90 -0.75
C SER A 26 -13.00 2.55 -0.67
N GLN A 27 -13.32 1.33 -0.17
CA GLN A 27 -14.65 0.78 0.18
C GLN A 27 -14.83 0.66 1.72
N LEU A 28 -15.90 1.25 2.27
CA LEU A 28 -16.00 1.55 3.70
C LEU A 28 -16.24 0.30 4.57
N VAL A 29 -15.50 0.18 5.67
CA VAL A 29 -15.53 -1.01 6.53
C VAL A 29 -16.61 -0.89 7.61
N THR A 30 -17.72 -1.58 7.40
CA THR A 30 -18.67 -1.92 8.47
C THR A 30 -18.64 -3.44 8.66
N GLU A 31 -17.66 -3.94 9.42
CA GLU A 31 -17.59 -5.39 9.69
C GLU A 31 -18.78 -5.82 10.54
N ARG A 32 -19.58 -6.77 10.03
CA ARG A 32 -20.59 -7.43 10.85
C ARG A 32 -19.90 -8.48 11.73
N PHE A 33 -19.46 -8.03 12.90
CA PHE A 33 -19.06 -8.87 14.03
C PHE A 33 -20.07 -10.01 14.26
N ASP A 34 -19.60 -11.13 14.82
CA ASP A 34 -20.37 -12.36 15.09
C ASP A 34 -20.88 -13.15 13.86
N PRO A 35 -20.01 -13.96 13.21
CA PRO A 35 -20.45 -15.04 12.33
C PRO A 35 -20.88 -16.26 13.15
N LEU A 36 -22.11 -16.75 12.92
CA LEU A 36 -22.75 -17.89 13.62
C LEU A 36 -21.96 -19.22 13.65
N VAL A 37 -20.86 -19.32 12.90
CA VAL A 37 -19.97 -20.50 12.81
C VAL A 37 -18.75 -20.39 13.74
N THR A 38 -18.30 -19.17 14.04
CA THR A 38 -17.28 -18.85 15.06
C THR A 38 -17.72 -17.64 15.90
N PRO A 39 -18.79 -17.77 16.71
CA PRO A 39 -19.34 -16.64 17.48
C PRO A 39 -18.33 -16.10 18.50
N GLY A 40 -18.05 -14.80 18.46
CA GLY A 40 -17.11 -14.14 19.39
C GLY A 40 -15.62 -14.38 19.10
N GLU A 41 -15.27 -15.12 18.05
CA GLU A 41 -13.87 -15.39 17.65
C GLU A 41 -13.51 -14.72 16.32
N VAL A 42 -12.21 -14.50 16.08
CA VAL A 42 -11.71 -13.99 14.79
C VAL A 42 -11.79 -15.11 13.76
N SER A 43 -12.63 -14.91 12.74
CA SER A 43 -12.77 -15.84 11.61
C SER A 43 -11.42 -16.21 10.99
N SER A 44 -11.22 -17.49 10.70
CA SER A 44 -10.06 -18.00 9.95
C SER A 44 -10.01 -17.53 8.48
N HIS A 45 -11.07 -16.85 8.02
CA HIS A 45 -11.16 -16.21 6.71
C HIS A 45 -11.62 -14.76 6.90
N VAL A 46 -10.77 -13.81 6.53
CA VAL A 46 -11.01 -12.35 6.64
C VAL A 46 -10.91 -11.66 5.28
N HIS A 47 -11.65 -10.56 5.10
CA HIS A 47 -11.62 -9.76 3.89
C HIS A 47 -11.17 -8.34 4.20
N GLN A 48 -10.04 -7.89 3.65
CA GLN A 48 -9.57 -6.53 3.83
C GLN A 48 -10.42 -5.55 2.99
N ILE A 49 -11.38 -4.91 3.65
CA ILE A 49 -12.08 -3.71 3.15
C ILE A 49 -11.32 -2.45 3.64
N VAL A 50 -11.41 -1.30 2.95
CA VAL A 50 -10.51 -0.15 3.17
C VAL A 50 -11.25 1.18 2.89
N GLY A 51 -11.65 2.01 3.89
CA GLY A 51 -12.11 3.46 3.84
C GLY A 51 -13.28 3.85 2.89
N GLY A 52 -13.85 5.07 2.81
CA GLY A 52 -14.87 5.31 1.74
C GLY A 52 -15.69 6.62 1.69
N ASN A 53 -16.84 6.58 0.99
CA ASN A 53 -17.85 7.66 0.87
C ASN A 53 -18.45 8.03 2.24
N ALA A 54 -18.81 9.31 2.39
CA ALA A 54 -19.47 9.92 3.54
C ALA A 54 -20.65 10.79 3.06
#